data_AF-X1K683-F1
#
_entry.id   AF-X1K683-F1
#
_cell.length_a   1.000
_cell.length_b   1.000
_cell.length_c   1.000
_cell.angle_alpha   90.00
_cell.angle_beta   90.00
_cell.angle_gamma   90.00
#
_symmetry.space_group_name_H-M   'P 1'
#
loop_
_entity.id
_entity.type
_entity.pdbx_description
1 polymer ?
#
loop_
_entity_poly.entity_id
_entity_poly.type
_entity_poly.pdbx_seq_one_letter_code
_entity_poly.pdbx_strand_id
1 'polypeptide(L)'
;MGAGNPDSLFATLTFKDYVSEYRAGKMLERWTGRISEALSTRGGRLKESRSVSGLRWIAATEWQRRDVIHFHLVLTANGLADLSRKRWERRWENHGGGFARLYDADIHAAPYLSKYLNKSRGGELRWGGAWRGITPPASLDPGP
;
A
#
# COMPACT_ATOMS: atom_id res chain seq x y z
N MET A 1 1.14 24.11 -7.05
CA MET A 1 1.37 22.67 -6.83
C MET A 1 1.03 22.39 -5.37
N GLY A 2 -0.04 21.64 -5.10
CA GLY A 2 -0.41 21.30 -3.72
C GLY A 2 0.65 20.38 -3.12
N ALA A 3 1.06 20.64 -1.88
CA ALA A 3 1.94 19.73 -1.15
C ALA A 3 1.27 18.35 -1.09
N GLY A 4 1.92 17.33 -1.67
CA GLY A 4 1.42 15.96 -1.62
C GLY A 4 1.25 15.51 -0.18
N ASN A 5 0.41 14.49 0.02
CA ASN A 5 0.21 13.94 1.36
C ASN A 5 1.47 13.18 1.78
N PRO A 6 2.29 13.68 2.74
CA PRO A 6 3.54 13.04 3.14
C PRO A 6 3.30 11.65 3.75
N ASP A 7 2.08 11.41 4.25
CA ASP A 7 1.62 10.15 4.83
C ASP A 7 1.10 9.16 3.78
N SER A 8 1.46 9.36 2.51
CA SER A 8 1.15 8.44 1.41
C SER A 8 2.42 8.00 0.69
N LEU A 9 2.63 6.68 0.64
CA LEU A 9 3.79 6.07 0.00
C LEU A 9 3.36 5.19 -1.18
N PHE A 10 4.17 5.20 -2.23
CA PHE A 10 4.09 4.26 -3.32
C PHE A 10 5.16 3.18 -3.13
N ALA A 11 4.80 1.91 -3.22
CA ALA A 11 5.74 0.80 -3.11
C ALA A 11 5.68 -0.10 -4.34
N THR A 12 6.84 -0.53 -4.81
CA THR A 12 6.96 -1.61 -5.80
C THR A 12 7.55 -2.83 -5.12
N LEU A 13 6.85 -3.97 -5.17
CA LEU A 13 7.26 -5.22 -4.51
C LEU A 13 7.34 -6.34 -5.56
N THR A 14 8.54 -6.83 -5.86
CA THR A 14 8.77 -7.89 -6.84
C THR A 14 9.18 -9.18 -6.13
N PHE A 15 8.66 -10.31 -6.56
CA PHE A 15 9.20 -11.62 -6.16
C PHE A 15 10.45 -11.98 -6.96
N LYS A 16 11.38 -12.69 -6.32
CA LYS A 16 12.59 -13.18 -7.00
C LYS A 16 12.29 -14.43 -7.86
N ASP A 17 11.40 -15.28 -7.35
CA ASP A 17 11.03 -16.56 -7.93
C ASP A 17 9.50 -16.66 -8.07
N TYR A 18 9.03 -17.63 -8.85
CA TYR A 18 7.60 -17.89 -9.00
C TYR A 18 6.94 -18.16 -7.64
N VAL A 19 5.81 -17.51 -7.42
CA VAL A 19 4.89 -17.77 -6.32
C VAL A 19 3.47 -17.72 -6.85
N SER A 20 2.58 -18.55 -6.32
CA SER A 20 1.16 -18.47 -6.67
C SER A 20 0.57 -17.14 -6.19
N GLU A 21 -0.44 -16.64 -6.90
CA GLU A 21 -1.13 -15.38 -6.56
C GLU A 21 -1.70 -15.41 -5.13
N TYR A 22 -2.24 -16.56 -4.71
CA TYR A 22 -2.72 -16.75 -3.34
C TYR A 22 -1.61 -16.54 -2.31
N ARG A 23 -0.44 -17.18 -2.51
CA ARG A 23 0.72 -17.04 -1.61
C ARG A 23 1.24 -15.61 -1.63
N ALA A 24 1.33 -14.99 -2.81
CA ALA A 24 1.77 -13.61 -2.96
C ALA A 24 0.85 -12.64 -2.20
N GLY A 25 -0.48 -12.82 -2.30
CA GLY A 25 -1.47 -12.07 -1.54
C GLY A 25 -1.30 -12.23 -0.02
N LYS A 26 -1.09 -13.45 0.48
CA LYS A 26 -0.82 -13.69 1.90
C LYS A 26 0.46 -13.03 2.40
N MET A 27 1.50 -12.98 1.56
CA MET A 27 2.76 -12.31 1.91
C MET A 27 2.59 -10.78 1.95
N LEU A 28 1.82 -10.22 1.01
CA LEU A 28 1.44 -8.81 1.02
C LEU A 28 0.63 -8.45 2.27
N GLU A 29 -0.39 -9.25 2.63
CA GLU A 29 -1.20 -9.07 3.85
C GLU A 29 -0.33 -9.08 5.11
N ARG A 30 0.62 -10.01 5.21
CA ARG A 30 1.55 -10.08 6.36
C ARG A 30 2.49 -8.88 6.41
N TRP A 31 3.01 -8.44 5.27
CA TRP A 31 3.91 -7.29 5.20
C TRP A 31 3.18 -5.99 5.58
N THR A 32 1.98 -5.75 5.03
CA THR A 32 1.13 -4.59 5.37
C THR A 32 0.60 -4.66 6.81
N GLY A 33 0.27 -5.85 7.33
CA GLY A 33 -0.10 -6.05 8.72
C GLY A 33 1.00 -5.61 9.70
N ARG A 34 2.26 -5.96 9.43
CA ARG A 34 3.40 -5.50 10.24
C ARG A 34 3.59 -3.98 10.21
N ILE A 35 3.31 -3.33 9.07
CA ILE A 35 3.33 -1.87 8.98
C ILE A 35 2.23 -1.28 9.85
N SER A 36 1.02 -1.82 9.78
CA SER A 36 -0.12 -1.42 10.62
C SER A 36 0.19 -1.55 12.12
N GLU A 37 0.82 -2.64 12.54
CA GLU A 37 1.29 -2.84 13.91
C GLU A 37 2.30 -1.76 14.32
N ALA A 38 3.31 -1.50 13.49
CA ALA A 38 4.34 -0.50 13.77
C ALA A 38 3.76 0.92 13.90
N LEU A 39 2.78 1.26 13.06
CA LEU A 39 2.04 2.52 13.16
C LEU A 39 1.22 2.57 14.45
N SER A 40 0.56 1.47 14.83
CA SER A 40 -0.26 1.41 16.05
C SER A 40 0.59 1.56 17.32
N THR A 41 1.76 0.91 17.38
CA THR A 41 2.69 1.05 18.51
C THR A 41 3.21 2.49 18.65
N ARG A 42 3.41 3.20 17.54
CA ARG A 42 3.79 4.63 17.56
C ARG A 42 2.61 5.54 17.89
N GLY A 43 1.44 5.28 17.32
CA GLY A 43 0.20 6.02 17.56
C GLY A 43 -0.28 5.93 19.01
N GLY A 44 0.00 4.82 19.70
CA GLY A 44 -0.23 4.68 21.14
C GLY A 44 0.54 5.70 22.01
N ARG A 45 1.66 6.25 21.51
CA ARG A 45 2.40 7.36 22.15
C ARG A 45 1.91 8.75 21.75
N LEU A 46 1.13 8.88 20.68
CA LEU A 46 0.63 10.14 20.10
C LEU A 46 -0.86 10.39 20.41
N LYS A 47 -1.41 9.69 21.41
CA LYS A 47 -2.84 9.55 21.72
C LYS A 47 -3.62 10.85 22.04
N GLU A 48 -3.00 12.02 22.02
CA GLU A 48 -3.66 13.27 22.44
C GLU A 48 -4.14 14.20 21.32
N SER A 49 -3.90 13.96 20.02
CA SER A 49 -4.22 15.02 19.03
C SER A 49 -4.82 14.64 17.68
N ARG A 50 -4.68 13.41 17.16
CA ARG A 50 -5.18 13.11 15.81
C ARG A 50 -5.84 11.74 15.73
N SER A 51 -7.03 11.69 15.12
CA SER A 51 -7.72 10.46 14.75
C SER A 51 -6.73 9.53 14.05
N VAL A 52 -6.37 8.42 14.67
CA VAL A 52 -5.43 7.46 14.09
C VAL A 52 -6.17 6.75 12.95
N SER A 53 -6.04 7.23 11.72
CA SER A 53 -6.48 6.47 10.55
C SER A 53 -5.55 5.27 10.43
N GLY A 54 -6.07 4.05 10.61
CA GLY A 54 -5.29 2.85 10.39
C GLY A 54 -4.74 2.78 8.96
N LEU A 55 -3.72 1.94 8.74
CA LEU A 55 -3.14 1.76 7.41
C LEU A 55 -4.21 1.39 6.40
N ARG A 56 -4.26 2.11 5.29
CA ARG A 56 -5.06 1.78 4.11
C ARG A 56 -4.13 1.54 2.93
N TRP A 57 -4.49 0.59 2.08
CA TRP A 57 -3.69 0.31 0.90
C TRP A 57 -4.50 -0.22 -0.27
N ILE A 58 -4.01 0.06 -1.48
CA ILE A 58 -4.47 -0.51 -2.75
C ILE A 58 -3.24 -1.11 -3.42
N ALA A 59 -3.39 -2.34 -3.92
CA ALA A 59 -2.38 -3.10 -4.64
C ALA A 59 -2.87 -3.41 -6.04
N ALA A 60 -1.98 -3.26 -7.00
CA ALA A 60 -2.18 -3.72 -8.35
C ALA A 60 -1.17 -4.82 -8.66
N THR A 61 -1.67 -5.98 -9.07
CA THR A 61 -0.85 -7.15 -9.41
C THR A 61 -0.44 -7.07 -10.88
N GLU A 62 0.86 -7.23 -11.15
CA GLU A 62 1.44 -7.33 -12.49
C GLU A 62 2.31 -8.57 -12.59
N TRP A 63 2.08 -9.40 -13.61
CA TRP A 63 3.02 -10.43 -14.02
C TRP A 63 4.18 -9.79 -14.80
N GLN A 64 5.42 -9.99 -14.34
CA GLN A 64 6.62 -9.57 -15.04
C GLN A 64 7.20 -10.72 -15.89
N ARG A 65 8.21 -10.39 -16.71
CA ARG A 65 8.99 -11.40 -17.43
C ARG A 65 9.58 -12.40 -16.42
N ARG A 66 9.64 -13.69 -16.81
CA ARG A 66 10.07 -14.83 -15.96
C ARG A 66 9.02 -15.30 -14.94
N ASP A 67 7.74 -15.05 -15.22
CA ASP A 67 6.62 -15.59 -14.42
C ASP A 67 6.72 -15.25 -12.93
N VAL A 68 7.11 -14.01 -12.62
CA VAL A 68 7.15 -13.50 -11.25
C VAL A 68 6.11 -12.41 -11.05
N ILE A 69 5.53 -12.39 -9.86
CA ILE A 69 4.55 -11.38 -9.45
C ILE A 69 5.28 -10.10 -9.04
N HIS A 70 4.69 -8.97 -9.43
CA HIS A 70 5.11 -7.63 -9.07
C HIS A 70 3.89 -6.83 -8.61
N PHE A 71 3.94 -6.28 -7.41
CA PHE A 71 2.90 -5.40 -6.88
C PHE A 71 3.31 -3.95 -7.04
N HIS A 72 2.37 -3.13 -7.54
CA HIS A 72 2.38 -1.69 -7.35
C HIS A 72 1.39 -1.36 -6.23
N LEU A 73 1.86 -0.70 -5.18
CA LEU A 73 1.10 -0.50 -3.96
C LEU A 73 1.03 0.98 -3.63
N VAL A 74 -0.15 1.49 -3.32
CA VAL A 74 -0.33 2.79 -2.67
C VAL A 74 -0.72 2.53 -1.23
N LEU A 75 0.02 3.10 -0.29
CA LEU A 75 -0.18 3.01 1.14
C LEU A 75 -0.51 4.40 1.68
N THR A 76 -1.47 4.52 2.60
CA THR A 76 -1.75 5.78 3.29
C THR A 76 -2.10 5.55 4.75
N ALA A 77 -1.43 6.28 5.65
CA ALA A 77 -1.71 6.27 7.09
C ALA A 77 -1.00 7.42 7.79
N ASN A 78 -1.60 7.98 8.84
CA ASN A 78 -0.92 8.98 9.67
C ASN A 78 0.37 8.40 10.29
N GLY A 79 1.49 9.12 10.16
CA GLY A 79 2.80 8.70 10.67
C GLY A 79 3.52 7.67 9.79
N LEU A 80 3.02 7.42 8.58
CA LEU A 80 3.67 6.55 7.59
C LEU A 80 4.98 7.16 7.09
N ALA A 81 5.04 8.49 6.98
CA ALA A 81 6.24 9.24 6.62
C ALA A 81 7.41 9.00 7.58
N ASP A 82 7.11 8.80 8.87
CA ASP A 82 8.10 8.65 9.94
C ASP A 82 8.73 7.25 9.99
N LEU A 83 8.19 6.31 9.22
CA LEU A 83 8.72 4.96 9.14
C LEU A 83 9.88 4.91 8.15
N SER A 84 10.97 4.23 8.56
CA SER A 84 12.13 4.05 7.68
C SER A 84 11.76 3.20 6.46
N ARG A 85 11.79 3.82 5.28
CA ARG A 85 11.56 3.15 3.98
C ARG A 85 12.47 1.93 3.80
N LYS A 86 13.79 2.14 3.97
CA LYS A 86 14.81 1.07 3.88
C LYS A 86 14.53 -0.11 4.80
N ARG A 87 13.99 0.13 6.00
CA ARG A 87 13.61 -0.94 6.93
C ARG A 87 12.47 -1.80 6.35
N TRP A 88 11.50 -1.20 5.69
CA TRP A 88 10.36 -1.90 5.11
C TRP A 88 10.69 -2.61 3.81
N GLU A 89 11.57 -2.02 2.99
CA GLU A 89 12.16 -2.69 1.83
C GLU A 89 12.89 -3.96 2.25
N ARG A 90 13.79 -3.85 3.24
CA ARG A 90 14.52 -5.00 3.80
C ARG A 90 13.58 -6.03 4.45
N ARG A 91 12.48 -5.59 5.07
CA ARG A 91 11.49 -6.52 5.64
C ARG A 91 10.72 -7.30 4.57
N TRP A 92 10.52 -6.74 3.38
CA TRP A 92 9.97 -7.49 2.24
C TRP A 92 10.94 -8.58 1.80
N GLU A 93 12.20 -8.20 1.55
CA GLU A 93 13.29 -9.11 1.21
C GLU A 93 13.39 -10.27 2.22
N ASN A 94 13.49 -9.95 3.52
CA ASN A 94 13.61 -10.95 4.58
C ASN A 94 12.36 -11.81 4.78
N HIS A 95 11.20 -11.40 4.28
CA HIS A 95 9.98 -12.20 4.36
C HIS A 95 9.88 -13.26 3.25
N GLY A 96 10.91 -13.39 2.41
CA GLY A 96 10.91 -14.27 1.24
C GLY A 96 10.34 -13.60 0.00
N GLY A 97 10.22 -12.28 -0.01
CA GLY A 97 10.03 -11.51 -1.22
C GLY A 97 11.31 -11.47 -2.07
N GLY A 98 11.30 -10.68 -3.13
CA GLY A 98 12.49 -10.30 -3.87
C GLY A 98 12.83 -8.84 -3.57
N PHE A 99 12.60 -7.97 -4.54
CA PHE A 99 13.01 -6.57 -4.46
C PHE A 99 11.87 -5.68 -3.97
N ALA A 100 12.19 -4.67 -3.17
CA ALA A 100 11.23 -3.65 -2.75
C ALA A 100 11.80 -2.24 -2.87
N ARG A 101 10.98 -1.28 -3.29
CA ARG A 101 11.29 0.15 -3.28
C ARG A 101 10.08 0.96 -2.83
N LEU A 102 10.32 1.97 -1.99
CA LEU A 102 9.29 2.88 -1.49
C LEU A 102 9.61 4.33 -1.88
N TYR A 103 8.59 5.02 -2.39
CA TYR A 103 8.64 6.38 -2.91
C TYR A 103 7.50 7.22 -2.35
N ASP A 104 7.57 8.54 -2.52
CA ASP A 104 6.44 9.43 -2.25
C ASP A 104 5.33 9.21 -3.29
N ALA A 105 4.08 9.07 -2.83
CA ALA A 105 2.98 8.64 -3.69
C ALA A 105 2.51 9.74 -4.65
N ASP A 106 2.59 11.01 -4.24
CA ASP A 106 2.25 12.18 -5.05
C ASP A 106 3.08 12.27 -6.34
N ILE A 107 4.35 11.89 -6.29
CA ILE A 107 5.25 11.91 -7.44
C ILE A 107 5.07 10.66 -8.30
N HIS A 108 4.89 9.49 -7.69
CA HIS A 108 5.05 8.22 -8.38
C HIS A 108 3.77 7.42 -8.60
N ALA A 109 2.66 7.64 -7.88
CA ALA A 109 1.48 6.76 -7.97
C ALA A 109 0.62 6.99 -9.23
N ALA A 110 0.52 8.23 -9.72
CA ALA A 110 -0.40 8.59 -10.80
C ALA A 110 -0.09 7.91 -12.16
N PRO A 111 1.17 7.84 -12.62
CA PRO A 111 1.50 7.12 -13.86
C PRO A 111 1.24 5.62 -13.80
N TYR A 112 1.30 5.01 -12.61
CA TYR A 112 1.04 3.58 -12.45
C TYR A 112 -0.44 3.26 -12.38
N LEU A 113 -1.24 4.05 -11.64
CA LEU A 113 -2.70 3.86 -11.61
C LEU A 113 -3.31 3.99 -13.01
N SER A 114 -2.84 4.94 -13.84
CA SER A 114 -3.32 5.08 -15.23
C SER A 114 -2.89 3.92 -16.13
N LYS A 115 -1.71 3.31 -15.90
CA LYS A 115 -1.25 2.10 -16.61
C LYS A 115 -2.22 0.93 -16.43
N TYR A 116 -2.87 0.81 -15.28
CA TYR A 116 -3.80 -0.29 -14.99
C TYR A 116 -5.18 -0.15 -15.66
N LEU A 117 -5.59 1.05 -16.05
CA LEU A 117 -6.83 1.27 -16.81
C LEU A 117 -6.73 0.74 -18.26
N ASN A 118 -5.53 0.71 -18.83
CA ASN A 118 -5.31 0.46 -20.26
C ASN A 118 -4.58 -0.86 -20.56
N LYS A 119 -4.42 -1.75 -19.58
CA LYS A 119 -3.59 -2.95 -19.73
C LYS A 119 -4.39 -4.13 -20.30
N SER A 120 -4.05 -4.53 -21.52
CA SER A 120 -4.75 -5.59 -22.27
C SER A 120 -4.67 -7.00 -21.67
N ARG A 121 -3.70 -7.28 -20.78
CA ARG A 121 -3.52 -8.61 -20.14
C ARG A 121 -4.09 -8.70 -18.72
N GLY A 122 -4.95 -7.77 -18.33
CA GLY A 122 -5.53 -7.73 -17.00
C GLY A 122 -4.51 -7.34 -15.93
N GLY A 123 -5.01 -6.71 -14.89
CA GLY A 123 -4.30 -6.46 -13.65
C GLY A 123 -5.33 -6.57 -12.54
N GLU A 124 -5.03 -7.38 -11.52
CA GLU A 124 -5.93 -7.49 -10.39
C GLU A 124 -5.68 -6.32 -9.45
N LEU A 125 -6.75 -5.61 -9.08
CA LEU A 125 -6.71 -4.62 -8.01
C LEU A 125 -7.22 -5.25 -6.72
N ARG A 126 -6.39 -5.18 -5.69
CA ARG A 126 -6.71 -5.60 -4.32
C ARG A 126 -6.65 -4.38 -3.41
N TRP A 127 -7.42 -4.37 -2.35
CA TRP A 127 -7.38 -3.31 -1.35
C TRP A 127 -7.54 -3.92 0.03
N GLY A 128 -7.01 -3.24 1.05
CA GLY A 128 -7.10 -3.71 2.41
C GLY A 128 -6.67 -2.66 3.42
N GLY A 129 -6.78 -3.01 4.70
CA GLY A 129 -6.56 -2.09 5.81
C GLY A 129 -7.84 -1.43 6.33
N ALA A 130 -7.69 -0.34 7.07
CA ALA A 130 -8.78 0.30 7.82
C ALA A 130 -9.53 1.35 7.00
N TRP A 131 -10.43 0.90 6.12
CA TRP A 131 -11.27 1.76 5.29
C TRP A 131 -12.55 2.27 5.98
N ARG A 132 -12.52 2.41 7.31
CA ARG A 132 -13.65 2.97 8.06
C ARG A 132 -13.55 4.49 8.09
N GLY A 133 -14.67 5.19 7.89
CA GLY A 133 -14.73 6.66 7.94
C GLY A 133 -14.63 7.37 6.58
N ILE A 134 -14.84 6.68 5.46
CA ILE A 134 -15.32 7.39 4.26
C ILE A 134 -16.80 7.67 4.52
N THR A 135 -17.11 8.81 5.14
CA THR A 135 -18.46 9.35 5.06
C THR A 135 -18.64 9.79 3.61
N PRO A 136 -19.54 9.16 2.82
CA PRO A 136 -19.90 9.70 1.52
C PRO A 136 -20.32 11.17 1.72
N PRO A 137 -20.01 12.09 0.80
CA PRO A 137 -20.59 13.43 0.91
C PRO A 137 -22.11 13.30 1.05
N ALA A 138 -22.71 14.08 1.94
CA ALA A 138 -24.14 13.97 2.27
C ALA A 138 -25.07 14.04 1.04
N SER A 139 -24.59 14.58 -0.07
CA SER A 139 -25.26 14.57 -1.38
C SER A 139 -25.45 13.19 -2.02
N LEU A 140 -24.76 12.15 -1.54
CA LEU A 140 -24.84 10.76 -2.02
C LEU A 140 -25.56 9.84 -1.03
N ASP A 141 -26.05 10.38 0.09
CA ASP A 141 -26.84 9.65 1.07
C ASP A 141 -28.31 9.97 0.81
N PRO A 142 -29.07 9.14 0.06
CA PRO A 142 -30.51 9.29 0.02
C PRO A 142 -30.99 8.91 1.42
N GLY A 143 -31.32 9.93 2.23
CA GLY A 143 -31.84 9.72 3.58
C GLY A 143 -32.99 8.68 3.62
N PRO A 144 -33.29 8.18 4.82
CA PRO A 144 -33.76 6.82 5.11
C PRO A 144 -34.95 6.30 4.28
#